data_AF-S0ESZ4-F1
#
_entry.id   AF-S0ESZ4-F1
#
_cell.length_a   1.000
_cell.length_b   1.000
_cell.length_c   1.000
_cell.angle_alpha   90.00
_cell.angle_beta   90.00
_cell.angle_gamma   90.00
#
_symmetry.space_group_name_H-M   'P 1'
#
loop_
_entity.id
_entity.type
_entity.pdbx_description
1 polymer ?
#
loop_
_entity_poly.entity_id
_entity_poly.type
_entity_poly.pdbx_seq_one_letter_code
_entity_poly.pdbx_strand_id
1 'polypeptide(L)'
;MHRRPPSIPGIVQSVSAATSNVLSSLGTNPSSDTPGLLTSGTQPIPVIMYHDVVPRKQVWFDLTTEEFARQMQELAEAGAHPITIQQFYDHLSAGKPLPTHPILLTFDDCTLGQFTQALPILEKYRFPAVFFVQTGSVGVTTVKPHMTWEQLKEAESTGLITVESHTVTHPEDLTKISDHQLEEEMEVSKHSIEYHLGHPALFLAYPSGNCDARVALAAQQAGYLAAFTMNRGWAASPAPRYFLPRLTPKRIEDVLAVWRGQQAIAPPLPRLMTIRASPLERGTFTGGTYPVDWIAGGSLTTETLDHRDTVGDMAQQVGAIAALNGTFFADARIASNAGGMIGPCLSSVNGTYQPSDPSDDPRLEGRPLILFSPTHCLVVPYAACFGSSQAVLQQLLPDVTDAFLAGGWIVHYGKALPPEEMRRWSSSDLNDPRHRAFVGIDAQGRYMLGATRDSISTEVLSHLLEKMGVQEAWLLDSGFSTSLIWQNHVLVSGHSEPGVPSRPVPHALFLIGNAAPDAPPPPPDTPLAAGEGAATLQDALSADSTAGAANYYRRHRRRHR
;
A
#
# COMPACT_ATOMS: atom_id res chain seq x y z
N MET A 1 9.05 -10.90 -44.55
CA MET A 1 8.61 -9.58 -45.09
C MET A 1 7.42 -9.11 -44.26
N HIS A 2 7.67 -8.41 -43.15
CA HIS A 2 6.63 -7.83 -42.31
C HIS A 2 6.03 -6.63 -43.03
N ARG A 3 4.76 -6.73 -43.45
CA ARG A 3 4.00 -5.55 -43.88
C ARG A 3 3.59 -4.80 -42.61
N ARG A 4 4.07 -3.56 -42.46
CA ARG A 4 3.50 -2.61 -41.51
C ARG A 4 1.99 -2.50 -41.79
N PRO A 5 1.12 -2.50 -40.75
CA PRO A 5 -0.26 -2.06 -40.96
C PRO A 5 -0.24 -0.60 -41.45
N PRO A 6 -1.20 -0.20 -42.30
CA PRO A 6 -1.25 1.17 -42.79
C PRO A 6 -1.41 2.14 -41.62
N SER A 7 -0.70 3.26 -41.64
CA SER A 7 -1.01 4.39 -40.77
C SER A 7 -2.40 4.88 -41.11
N ILE A 8 -3.29 5.01 -40.11
CA ILE A 8 -4.68 5.46 -40.32
C ILE A 8 -4.92 6.78 -39.57
N PRO A 9 -4.49 7.94 -40.11
CA PRO A 9 -4.71 9.25 -39.50
C PRO A 9 -6.19 9.62 -39.31
N GLY A 10 -7.08 9.06 -40.14
CA GLY A 10 -8.51 9.42 -40.16
C GLY A 10 -9.34 8.82 -39.02
N ILE A 11 -8.90 7.70 -38.42
CA ILE A 11 -9.65 7.03 -37.34
C ILE A 11 -9.37 7.70 -35.98
N VAL A 12 -8.14 8.15 -35.75
CA VAL A 12 -7.71 8.80 -34.49
C VAL A 12 -8.59 10.02 -34.15
N GLN A 13 -8.97 10.83 -35.14
CA GLN A 13 -9.86 11.98 -34.91
C GLN A 13 -11.31 11.57 -34.58
N SER A 14 -11.83 10.51 -35.22
CA SER A 14 -13.19 10.01 -34.96
C SER A 14 -13.31 9.31 -33.60
N VAL A 15 -12.25 8.62 -33.16
CA VAL A 15 -12.21 7.92 -31.88
C VAL A 15 -11.95 8.89 -30.73
N SER A 16 -11.06 9.88 -30.87
CA SER A 16 -10.86 10.95 -29.87
C SER A 16 -12.17 11.72 -29.56
N ALA A 17 -12.99 11.96 -30.57
CA ALA A 17 -14.32 12.55 -30.41
C ALA A 17 -15.31 11.59 -29.72
N ALA A 18 -15.24 10.29 -30.03
CA ALA A 18 -16.04 9.26 -29.35
C ALA A 18 -15.65 9.12 -27.87
N THR A 19 -14.35 9.13 -27.53
CA THR A 19 -13.86 9.10 -26.14
C THR A 19 -14.29 10.35 -25.36
N SER A 20 -14.23 11.55 -25.97
CA SER A 20 -14.76 12.78 -25.35
C SER A 20 -16.27 12.74 -25.14
N ASN A 21 -17.03 12.16 -26.08
CA ASN A 21 -18.48 12.00 -25.96
C ASN A 21 -18.86 10.92 -24.92
N VAL A 22 -18.08 9.85 -24.80
CA VAL A 22 -18.26 8.82 -23.76
C VAL A 22 -17.93 9.40 -22.39
N LEU A 23 -16.81 10.10 -22.23
CA LEU A 23 -16.41 10.77 -20.97
C LEU A 23 -17.44 11.82 -20.53
N SER A 24 -18.02 12.58 -21.46
CA SER A 24 -19.10 13.53 -21.13
C SER A 24 -20.41 12.83 -20.79
N SER A 25 -20.75 11.72 -21.46
CA SER A 25 -21.95 10.92 -21.15
C SER A 25 -21.86 10.14 -19.82
N LEU A 26 -20.64 9.80 -19.38
CA LEU A 26 -20.36 9.16 -18.09
C LEU A 26 -20.46 10.12 -16.89
N GLY A 27 -20.73 11.41 -17.13
CA GLY A 27 -20.75 12.44 -16.09
C GLY A 27 -19.38 12.73 -15.49
N THR A 28 -18.31 12.19 -16.08
CA THR A 28 -16.93 12.47 -15.71
C THR A 28 -16.52 13.80 -16.33
N ASN A 29 -16.95 14.91 -15.74
CA ASN A 29 -16.14 16.12 -15.85
C ASN A 29 -14.78 15.77 -15.21
N PRO A 30 -13.64 16.01 -15.89
CA PRO A 30 -12.31 15.86 -15.27
C PRO A 30 -12.03 16.89 -14.17
N SER A 31 -13.07 17.51 -13.59
CA SER A 31 -13.01 18.62 -12.65
C SER A 31 -13.09 18.19 -11.19
N SER A 32 -12.42 17.10 -10.80
CA SER A 32 -12.06 16.88 -9.39
C SER A 32 -10.57 16.57 -9.31
N ASP A 33 -9.82 17.62 -8.98
CA ASP A 33 -8.37 17.71 -8.96
C ASP A 33 -7.70 16.74 -7.96
N THR A 34 -7.47 15.51 -8.39
CA THR A 34 -6.36 14.68 -7.91
C THR A 34 -5.92 13.74 -9.03
N PRO A 35 -4.76 13.94 -9.70
CA PRO A 35 -4.41 13.21 -10.92
C PRO A 35 -4.29 11.68 -10.78
N GLY A 36 -3.99 11.16 -9.58
CA GLY A 36 -3.66 9.74 -9.38
C GLY A 36 -4.43 8.94 -8.33
N LEU A 37 -5.47 9.49 -7.67
CA LEU A 37 -6.29 8.75 -6.70
C LEU A 37 -7.78 8.72 -7.05
N LEU A 38 -8.45 7.62 -6.71
CA LEU A 38 -9.91 7.46 -6.74
C LEU A 38 -10.45 7.42 -5.31
N THR A 39 -11.22 8.41 -4.87
CA THR A 39 -11.39 8.72 -3.43
C THR A 39 -12.79 8.53 -2.86
N SER A 40 -13.76 8.05 -3.63
CA SER A 40 -15.19 8.11 -3.24
C SER A 40 -15.79 6.78 -2.78
N GLY A 41 -15.13 5.65 -3.05
CA GLY A 41 -15.62 4.32 -2.67
C GLY A 41 -15.61 4.09 -1.16
N THR A 42 -16.56 3.31 -0.67
CA THR A 42 -16.70 3.02 0.77
C THR A 42 -16.50 1.54 1.11
N GLN A 43 -16.46 0.66 0.11
CA GLN A 43 -16.26 -0.77 0.31
C GLN A 43 -15.04 -1.25 -0.48
N PRO A 44 -14.11 -2.00 0.14
CA PRO A 44 -13.05 -2.65 -0.58
C PRO A 44 -13.61 -3.71 -1.54
N ILE A 45 -12.97 -3.87 -2.71
CA ILE A 45 -13.37 -4.82 -3.75
C ILE A 45 -12.21 -5.79 -4.01
N PRO A 46 -12.43 -7.11 -3.93
CA PRO A 46 -11.45 -8.09 -4.37
C PRO A 46 -11.45 -8.12 -5.91
N VAL A 47 -10.25 -8.06 -6.50
CA VAL A 47 -10.06 -8.22 -7.94
C VAL A 47 -9.27 -9.51 -8.15
N ILE A 48 -9.83 -10.50 -8.83
CA ILE A 48 -9.18 -11.79 -9.05
C ILE A 48 -8.56 -11.83 -10.44
N MET A 49 -7.25 -12.09 -10.49
CA MET A 49 -6.48 -12.21 -11.72
C MET A 49 -6.27 -13.68 -12.10
N TYR A 50 -7.05 -14.15 -13.07
CA TYR A 50 -6.85 -15.41 -13.77
C TYR A 50 -5.94 -15.21 -14.99
N HIS A 51 -5.43 -16.30 -15.53
CA HIS A 51 -4.71 -16.32 -16.81
C HIS A 51 -5.42 -17.31 -17.73
N ASP A 52 -4.95 -18.56 -17.77
CA ASP A 52 -5.51 -19.62 -18.60
C ASP A 52 -6.36 -20.61 -17.79
N VAL A 53 -7.44 -21.08 -18.41
CA VAL A 53 -8.31 -22.13 -17.88
C VAL A 53 -8.33 -23.26 -18.89
N VAL A 54 -7.79 -24.41 -18.49
CA VAL A 54 -7.49 -25.52 -19.40
C VAL A 54 -7.81 -26.86 -18.74
N PRO A 55 -8.10 -27.95 -19.49
CA PRO A 55 -8.35 -29.25 -18.87
C PRO A 55 -7.14 -29.82 -18.09
N ARG A 56 -5.92 -29.39 -18.44
CA ARG A 56 -4.68 -29.78 -17.77
C ARG A 56 -3.72 -28.59 -17.73
N LYS A 57 -3.22 -28.28 -16.53
CA LYS A 57 -2.25 -27.19 -16.33
C LYS A 57 -0.99 -27.42 -17.15
N GLN A 58 -0.52 -26.38 -17.81
CA GLN A 58 0.76 -26.34 -18.52
C GLN A 58 1.81 -25.62 -17.68
N VAL A 59 1.40 -24.62 -16.90
CA VAL A 59 2.24 -23.85 -15.97
C VAL A 59 1.56 -23.67 -14.61
N TRP A 60 2.31 -23.20 -13.62
CA TRP A 60 1.88 -23.17 -12.22
C TRP A 60 0.75 -22.17 -11.91
N PHE A 61 0.50 -21.21 -12.81
CA PHE A 61 -0.54 -20.19 -12.71
C PHE A 61 -1.79 -20.49 -13.54
N ASP A 62 -1.82 -21.62 -14.26
CA ASP A 62 -3.05 -22.10 -14.92
C ASP A 62 -4.03 -22.66 -13.88
N LEU A 63 -5.32 -22.58 -14.20
CA LEU A 63 -6.37 -23.34 -13.51
C LEU A 63 -6.88 -24.47 -14.38
N THR A 64 -7.27 -25.58 -13.74
CA THR A 64 -8.08 -26.55 -14.46
C THR A 64 -9.50 -26.05 -14.67
N THR A 65 -10.18 -26.53 -15.72
CA THR A 65 -11.61 -26.25 -15.94
C THR A 65 -12.45 -26.60 -14.70
N GLU A 66 -12.15 -27.71 -14.02
CA GLU A 66 -12.83 -28.13 -12.80
C GLU A 66 -12.53 -27.22 -11.60
N GLU A 67 -11.27 -26.80 -11.44
CA GLU A 67 -10.89 -25.86 -10.38
C GLU A 67 -11.62 -24.52 -10.56
N PHE A 68 -11.66 -24.01 -11.79
CA PHE A 68 -12.37 -22.77 -12.10
C PHE A 68 -13.89 -22.92 -11.89
N ALA A 69 -14.50 -24.00 -12.38
CA ALA A 69 -15.92 -24.29 -12.17
C ALA A 69 -16.30 -24.35 -10.69
N ARG A 70 -15.45 -25.00 -9.87
CA ARG A 70 -15.62 -25.05 -8.41
C ARG A 70 -15.55 -23.65 -7.79
N GLN A 71 -14.57 -22.83 -8.16
CA GLN A 71 -14.46 -21.47 -7.64
C GLN A 71 -15.69 -20.63 -7.99
N MET A 72 -16.21 -20.71 -9.21
CA MET A 72 -17.42 -19.98 -9.60
C MET A 72 -18.65 -20.47 -8.83
N GLN A 73 -18.76 -21.79 -8.59
CA GLN A 73 -19.81 -22.35 -7.75
C GLN A 73 -19.73 -21.82 -6.32
N GLU A 74 -18.55 -21.84 -5.70
CA GLU A 74 -18.35 -21.37 -4.32
C GLU A 74 -18.65 -19.87 -4.17
N LEU A 75 -18.29 -19.06 -5.17
CA LEU A 75 -18.67 -17.65 -5.22
C LEU A 75 -20.19 -17.49 -5.30
N ALA A 76 -20.86 -18.24 -6.17
CA ALA A 76 -22.33 -18.21 -6.29
C ALA A 76 -23.03 -18.62 -4.98
N GLU A 77 -22.57 -19.70 -4.34
CA GLU A 77 -23.09 -20.18 -3.07
C GLU A 77 -22.86 -19.20 -1.92
N ALA A 78 -21.78 -18.42 -1.96
CA ALA A 78 -21.50 -17.33 -1.02
C ALA A 78 -22.26 -16.03 -1.32
N GLY A 79 -23.13 -16.02 -2.33
CA GLY A 79 -23.90 -14.84 -2.73
C GLY A 79 -23.04 -13.72 -3.32
N ALA A 80 -21.94 -14.08 -4.00
CA ALA A 80 -21.11 -13.12 -4.72
C ALA A 80 -21.90 -12.43 -5.82
N HIS A 81 -21.62 -11.15 -6.02
CA HIS A 81 -22.11 -10.39 -7.17
C HIS A 81 -20.93 -9.89 -7.98
N PRO A 82 -20.40 -10.69 -8.93
CA PRO A 82 -19.37 -10.20 -9.81
C PRO A 82 -19.86 -8.96 -10.57
N ILE A 83 -19.00 -7.94 -10.64
CA ILE A 83 -19.32 -6.63 -11.19
C ILE A 83 -18.55 -6.36 -12.48
N THR A 84 -19.08 -5.47 -13.31
CA THR A 84 -18.36 -4.95 -14.48
C THR A 84 -17.21 -4.02 -14.07
N ILE A 85 -16.21 -3.85 -14.94
CA ILE A 85 -15.11 -2.92 -14.69
C ILE A 85 -15.58 -1.46 -14.59
N GLN A 86 -16.65 -1.10 -15.30
CA GLN A 86 -17.24 0.23 -15.18
C GLN A 86 -17.88 0.46 -13.80
N GLN A 87 -18.64 -0.51 -13.29
CA GLN A 87 -19.18 -0.44 -11.92
C GLN A 87 -18.06 -0.35 -10.88
N PHE A 88 -16.99 -1.14 -11.05
CA PHE A 88 -15.80 -1.08 -10.21
C PHE A 88 -15.18 0.33 -10.21
N TYR A 89 -14.93 0.90 -11.39
CA TYR A 89 -14.33 2.22 -11.52
C TYR A 89 -15.25 3.32 -10.97
N ASP A 90 -16.54 3.29 -11.28
CA ASP A 90 -17.54 4.23 -10.80
C ASP A 90 -17.68 4.19 -9.27
N HIS A 91 -17.54 3.02 -8.66
CA HIS A 91 -17.54 2.89 -7.20
C HIS A 91 -16.34 3.62 -6.59
N LEU A 92 -15.13 3.33 -7.07
CA LEU A 92 -13.91 3.92 -6.50
C LEU A 92 -13.79 5.42 -6.79
N SER A 93 -14.25 5.87 -7.96
CA SER A 93 -14.14 7.27 -8.41
C SER A 93 -15.28 8.15 -7.89
N ALA A 94 -16.52 7.69 -7.97
CA ALA A 94 -17.72 8.48 -7.71
C ALA A 94 -18.60 7.94 -6.57
N GLY A 95 -18.18 6.87 -5.89
CA GLY A 95 -18.89 6.32 -4.74
C GLY A 95 -20.21 5.65 -5.12
N LYS A 96 -20.41 5.26 -6.40
CA LYS A 96 -21.63 4.59 -6.81
C LYS A 96 -21.82 3.29 -6.01
N PRO A 97 -23.02 3.01 -5.48
CA PRO A 97 -23.24 1.82 -4.67
C PRO A 97 -23.05 0.55 -5.50
N LEU A 98 -22.53 -0.50 -4.87
CA LEU A 98 -22.44 -1.85 -5.45
C LEU A 98 -23.35 -2.80 -4.67
N PRO A 99 -23.73 -3.95 -5.28
CA PRO A 99 -24.34 -5.04 -4.55
C PRO A 99 -23.42 -5.57 -3.43
N THR A 100 -23.99 -6.36 -2.51
CA THR A 100 -23.23 -7.06 -1.48
C THR A 100 -22.26 -8.08 -2.09
N HIS A 101 -21.13 -8.32 -1.42
CA HIS A 101 -20.08 -9.24 -1.91
C HIS A 101 -19.65 -8.95 -3.36
N PRO A 102 -19.30 -7.69 -3.68
CA PRO A 102 -18.83 -7.35 -5.02
C PRO A 102 -17.47 -7.99 -5.27
N ILE A 103 -17.21 -8.42 -6.50
CA ILE A 103 -15.93 -8.99 -6.93
C ILE A 103 -15.68 -8.69 -8.40
N LEU A 104 -14.46 -8.30 -8.78
CA LEU A 104 -14.10 -8.15 -10.18
C LEU A 104 -13.29 -9.36 -10.62
N LEU A 105 -13.74 -10.04 -11.68
CA LEU A 105 -13.03 -11.18 -12.27
C LEU A 105 -12.28 -10.69 -13.51
N THR A 106 -10.96 -10.90 -13.56
CA THR A 106 -10.11 -10.48 -14.68
C THR A 106 -9.30 -11.65 -15.20
N PHE A 107 -9.03 -11.67 -16.50
CA PHE A 107 -8.21 -12.67 -17.18
C PHE A 107 -7.16 -11.97 -18.04
N ASP A 108 -5.90 -12.36 -17.88
CA ASP A 108 -4.79 -11.77 -18.64
C ASP A 108 -4.40 -12.66 -19.84
N ASP A 109 -3.63 -12.12 -20.78
CA ASP A 109 -3.00 -12.81 -21.93
C ASP A 109 -3.86 -13.12 -23.17
N CYS A 110 -5.20 -13.14 -23.11
CA CYS A 110 -6.07 -13.51 -24.24
C CYS A 110 -5.95 -14.99 -24.70
N THR A 111 -5.72 -15.94 -23.78
CA THR A 111 -5.60 -17.36 -24.14
C THR A 111 -6.94 -17.96 -24.60
N LEU A 112 -6.90 -18.93 -25.52
CA LEU A 112 -8.08 -19.62 -26.05
C LEU A 112 -8.86 -20.41 -24.97
N GLY A 113 -8.20 -20.81 -23.88
CA GLY A 113 -8.85 -21.44 -22.74
C GLY A 113 -9.91 -20.55 -22.08
N GLN A 114 -9.71 -19.23 -22.09
CA GLN A 114 -10.70 -18.26 -21.59
C GLN A 114 -12.02 -18.36 -22.36
N PHE A 115 -11.94 -18.44 -23.69
CA PHE A 115 -13.12 -18.60 -24.55
C PHE A 115 -13.73 -20.01 -24.47
N THR A 116 -12.90 -21.04 -24.56
CA THR A 116 -13.40 -22.42 -24.74
C THR A 116 -13.77 -23.10 -23.42
N GLN A 117 -13.20 -22.68 -22.29
CA GLN A 117 -13.40 -23.30 -20.98
C GLN A 117 -14.06 -22.33 -19.99
N ALA A 118 -13.52 -21.11 -19.83
CA ALA A 118 -13.99 -20.19 -18.80
C ALA A 118 -15.33 -19.54 -19.16
N LEU A 119 -15.50 -19.04 -20.39
CA LEU A 119 -16.70 -18.33 -20.83
C LEU A 119 -18.00 -19.14 -20.63
N PRO A 120 -18.10 -20.43 -21.02
CA PRO A 120 -19.32 -21.21 -20.78
C PRO A 120 -19.68 -21.34 -19.30
N ILE A 121 -18.68 -21.37 -18.41
CA ILE A 121 -18.88 -21.43 -16.96
C ILE A 121 -19.35 -20.06 -16.45
N LEU A 122 -18.75 -18.96 -16.91
CA LEU A 122 -19.19 -17.60 -16.57
C LEU A 122 -20.63 -17.35 -17.03
N GLU A 123 -21.02 -17.78 -18.23
CA GLU A 123 -22.39 -17.68 -18.75
C GLU A 123 -23.39 -18.46 -17.89
N LYS A 124 -23.03 -19.67 -17.45
CA LYS A 124 -23.87 -20.49 -16.56
C LYS A 124 -24.26 -19.74 -15.28
N TYR A 125 -23.34 -18.96 -14.72
CA TYR A 125 -23.58 -18.17 -13.50
C TYR A 125 -23.98 -16.70 -13.78
N ARG A 126 -23.94 -16.26 -15.05
CA ARG A 126 -24.09 -14.86 -15.47
C ARG A 126 -23.10 -13.92 -14.78
N PHE A 127 -21.87 -14.38 -14.64
CA PHE A 127 -20.82 -13.62 -13.98
C PHE A 127 -20.07 -12.75 -15.00
N PRO A 128 -20.13 -11.41 -14.89
CA PRO A 128 -19.30 -10.55 -15.73
C PRO A 128 -17.81 -10.71 -15.42
N ALA A 129 -16.98 -10.50 -16.44
CA ALA A 129 -15.53 -10.56 -16.32
C ALA A 129 -14.84 -9.64 -17.34
N VAL A 130 -13.56 -9.37 -17.10
CA VAL A 130 -12.70 -8.56 -17.97
C VAL A 130 -11.63 -9.45 -18.60
N PHE A 131 -11.46 -9.37 -19.92
CA PHE A 131 -10.34 -10.00 -20.61
C PHE A 131 -9.34 -8.91 -21.00
N PHE A 132 -8.19 -8.88 -20.32
CA PHE A 132 -7.06 -8.02 -20.68
C PHE A 132 -6.25 -8.70 -21.77
N VAL A 133 -6.19 -8.09 -22.95
CA VAL A 133 -5.71 -8.71 -24.18
C VAL A 133 -4.37 -8.13 -24.63
N GLN A 134 -3.38 -9.01 -24.80
CA GLN A 134 -2.15 -8.70 -25.51
C GLN A 134 -2.44 -8.65 -27.02
N THR A 135 -2.59 -7.44 -27.57
CA THR A 135 -3.19 -7.28 -28.91
C THR A 135 -2.33 -7.83 -30.05
N GLY A 136 -1.01 -7.88 -29.90
CA GLY A 136 -0.08 -8.44 -30.87
C GLY A 136 -0.15 -9.98 -30.98
N SER A 137 -0.73 -10.65 -30.00
CA SER A 137 -0.90 -12.10 -29.95
C SER A 137 -2.29 -12.59 -30.40
N VAL A 138 -3.24 -11.69 -30.64
CA VAL A 138 -4.61 -12.06 -31.05
C VAL A 138 -4.58 -12.82 -32.37
N GLY A 139 -5.19 -14.00 -32.38
CA GLY A 139 -5.21 -14.92 -33.51
C GLY A 139 -3.88 -15.65 -33.77
N VAL A 140 -2.89 -15.52 -32.89
CA VAL A 140 -1.59 -16.20 -33.01
C VAL A 140 -1.64 -17.56 -32.31
N THR A 141 -1.42 -18.62 -33.08
CA THR A 141 -1.27 -19.98 -32.58
C THR A 141 0.14 -20.17 -32.00
N THR A 142 0.24 -20.25 -30.67
CA THR A 142 1.47 -20.65 -29.97
C THR A 142 1.25 -21.99 -29.25
N VAL A 143 2.16 -22.38 -28.35
CA VAL A 143 1.93 -23.50 -27.42
C VAL A 143 0.66 -23.27 -26.59
N LYS A 144 0.39 -22.00 -26.24
CA LYS A 144 -0.89 -21.54 -25.72
C LYS A 144 -1.59 -20.73 -26.82
N PRO A 145 -2.56 -21.30 -27.56
CA PRO A 145 -3.23 -20.57 -28.62
C PRO A 145 -4.00 -19.38 -28.04
N HIS A 146 -4.02 -18.27 -28.75
CA HIS A 146 -4.75 -17.06 -28.36
C HIS A 146 -6.09 -16.99 -29.10
N MET A 147 -7.07 -16.31 -28.50
CA MET A 147 -8.34 -16.02 -29.16
C MET A 147 -8.14 -15.17 -30.42
N THR A 148 -9.01 -15.31 -31.41
CA THR A 148 -9.10 -14.37 -32.54
C THR A 148 -9.97 -13.16 -32.17
N TRP A 149 -9.92 -12.10 -32.99
CA TRP A 149 -10.81 -10.95 -32.81
C TRP A 149 -12.29 -11.33 -32.94
N GLU A 150 -12.63 -12.30 -33.79
CA GLU A 150 -13.99 -12.82 -33.91
C GLU A 150 -14.46 -13.50 -32.62
N GLN A 151 -13.59 -14.28 -31.98
CA GLN A 151 -13.89 -14.92 -30.70
C GLN A 151 -14.02 -13.91 -29.57
N LEU A 152 -13.18 -12.86 -29.56
CA LEU A 152 -13.32 -11.74 -28.61
C LEU A 152 -14.66 -11.01 -28.79
N LYS A 153 -15.06 -10.71 -30.02
CA LYS A 153 -16.40 -10.14 -30.31
C LYS A 153 -17.53 -11.04 -29.87
N GLU A 154 -17.40 -12.35 -30.10
CA GLU A 154 -18.39 -13.33 -29.66
C GLU A 154 -18.50 -13.33 -28.13
N ALA A 155 -17.37 -13.30 -27.42
CA ALA A 155 -17.34 -13.19 -25.97
C ALA A 155 -18.04 -11.91 -25.47
N GLU A 156 -17.78 -10.74 -26.08
CA GLU A 156 -18.47 -9.49 -25.71
C GLU A 156 -19.96 -9.50 -26.04
N SER A 157 -20.37 -10.21 -27.10
CA SER A 157 -21.78 -10.32 -27.49
C SER A 157 -22.66 -10.99 -26.45
N THR A 158 -22.07 -11.72 -25.49
CA THR A 158 -22.76 -12.26 -24.31
C THR A 158 -23.27 -11.17 -23.36
N GLY A 159 -22.69 -9.96 -23.43
CA GLY A 159 -22.92 -8.87 -22.49
C GLY A 159 -22.25 -9.07 -21.12
N LEU A 160 -21.50 -10.17 -20.92
CA LEU A 160 -20.79 -10.48 -19.68
C LEU A 160 -19.31 -10.08 -19.73
N ILE A 161 -18.69 -10.15 -20.91
CA ILE A 161 -17.26 -9.91 -21.09
C ILE A 161 -17.02 -8.49 -21.57
N THR A 162 -16.05 -7.83 -20.96
CA THR A 162 -15.46 -6.58 -21.47
C THR A 162 -14.01 -6.84 -21.83
N VAL A 163 -13.60 -6.47 -23.05
CA VAL A 163 -12.20 -6.62 -23.48
C VAL A 163 -11.43 -5.32 -23.25
N GLU A 164 -10.28 -5.42 -22.61
CA GLU A 164 -9.42 -4.28 -22.23
C GLU A 164 -7.95 -4.58 -22.54
N SER A 165 -7.04 -3.64 -22.30
CA SER A 165 -5.66 -3.73 -22.80
C SER A 165 -4.72 -4.52 -21.89
N HIS A 166 -3.84 -5.32 -22.50
CA HIS A 166 -2.65 -5.92 -21.87
C HIS A 166 -1.37 -5.65 -22.69
N THR A 167 -1.28 -4.43 -23.23
CA THR A 167 -0.23 -3.99 -24.16
C THR A 167 -0.23 -4.74 -25.49
N VAL A 168 0.76 -4.48 -26.35
CA VAL A 168 0.88 -5.06 -27.69
C VAL A 168 1.67 -6.36 -27.64
N THR A 169 2.91 -6.30 -27.15
CA THR A 169 3.86 -7.41 -27.23
C THR A 169 4.10 -8.11 -25.89
N HIS A 170 3.41 -7.68 -24.83
CA HIS A 170 3.63 -8.14 -23.47
C HIS A 170 5.12 -8.09 -23.07
N PRO A 171 5.76 -6.90 -23.02
CA PRO A 171 7.12 -6.78 -22.54
C PRO A 171 7.24 -7.38 -21.14
N GLU A 172 8.31 -8.16 -20.88
CA GLU A 172 8.54 -8.78 -19.57
C GLU A 172 8.56 -7.74 -18.43
N ASP A 173 9.10 -6.55 -18.73
CA ASP A 173 9.21 -5.45 -17.79
C ASP A 173 9.12 -4.09 -18.51
N LEU A 174 7.97 -3.43 -18.37
CA LEU A 174 7.72 -2.11 -18.93
C LEU A 174 8.66 -1.02 -18.39
N THR A 175 9.24 -1.21 -17.20
CA THR A 175 10.16 -0.22 -16.62
C THR A 175 11.50 -0.17 -17.36
N LYS A 176 11.85 -1.22 -18.12
CA LYS A 176 13.15 -1.38 -18.79
C LYS A 176 13.15 -1.00 -20.28
N ILE A 177 11.99 -0.80 -20.88
CA ILE A 177 11.88 -0.42 -22.30
C ILE A 177 12.00 1.10 -22.48
N SER A 178 12.37 1.55 -23.68
CA SER A 178 12.46 2.98 -24.00
C SER A 178 11.08 3.67 -23.95
N ASP A 179 11.06 5.00 -23.81
CA ASP A 179 9.82 5.79 -23.80
C ASP A 179 9.01 5.60 -25.07
N HIS A 180 9.67 5.62 -26.23
CA HIS A 180 9.00 5.36 -27.51
C HIS A 180 8.33 3.99 -27.56
N GLN A 181 9.02 2.94 -27.08
CA GLN A 181 8.41 1.59 -27.04
C GLN A 181 7.25 1.54 -26.04
N LEU A 182 7.39 2.22 -24.90
CA LEU A 182 6.33 2.29 -23.89
C LEU A 182 5.08 2.99 -24.46
N GLU A 183 5.24 4.13 -25.13
CA GLU A 183 4.15 4.83 -25.83
C GLU A 183 3.49 3.92 -26.88
N GLU A 184 4.27 3.24 -27.73
CA GLU A 184 3.75 2.30 -28.72
C GLU A 184 2.96 1.16 -28.08
N GLU A 185 3.48 0.56 -27.00
CA GLU A 185 2.80 -0.53 -26.27
C GLU A 185 1.45 -0.08 -25.69
N MET A 186 1.35 1.16 -25.23
CA MET A 186 0.13 1.71 -24.63
C MET A 186 -0.90 2.13 -25.69
N GLU A 187 -0.47 2.88 -26.70
CA GLU A 187 -1.37 3.47 -27.70
C GLU A 187 -1.82 2.46 -28.74
N VAL A 188 -0.92 1.62 -29.26
CA VAL A 188 -1.28 0.67 -30.33
C VAL A 188 -2.20 -0.42 -29.79
N SER A 189 -2.01 -0.86 -28.55
CA SER A 189 -2.90 -1.83 -27.92
C SER A 189 -4.31 -1.28 -27.74
N LYS A 190 -4.43 -0.06 -27.20
CA LYS A 190 -5.70 0.68 -27.07
C LYS A 190 -6.41 0.79 -28.42
N HIS A 191 -5.74 1.35 -29.42
CA HIS A 191 -6.33 1.57 -30.74
C HIS A 191 -6.71 0.27 -31.45
N SER A 192 -5.97 -0.82 -31.23
CA SER A 192 -6.30 -2.12 -31.82
C SER A 192 -7.63 -2.65 -31.28
N ILE A 193 -7.84 -2.57 -29.96
CA ILE A 193 -9.11 -2.97 -29.33
C ILE A 193 -10.24 -2.09 -29.86
N GLU A 194 -10.05 -0.77 -29.85
CA GLU A 194 -11.05 0.20 -30.31
C GLU A 194 -11.47 -0.03 -31.76
N TYR A 195 -10.49 -0.27 -32.64
CA TYR A 195 -10.73 -0.55 -34.04
C TYR A 195 -11.47 -1.87 -34.26
N HIS A 196 -11.03 -2.93 -33.58
CA HIS A 196 -11.59 -4.25 -33.80
C HIS A 196 -12.96 -4.41 -33.14
N LEU A 197 -13.17 -3.92 -31.93
CA LEU A 197 -14.36 -4.19 -31.11
C LEU A 197 -15.38 -3.04 -31.11
N GLY A 198 -14.99 -1.83 -31.51
CA GLY A 198 -15.94 -0.72 -31.72
C GLY A 198 -16.39 -0.02 -30.44
N HIS A 199 -15.69 -0.21 -29.33
CA HIS A 199 -15.89 0.51 -28.06
C HIS A 199 -14.53 1.08 -27.57
N PRO A 200 -14.51 2.12 -26.72
CA PRO A 200 -13.26 2.62 -26.15
C PRO A 200 -12.57 1.56 -25.28
N ALA A 201 -11.24 1.50 -25.33
CA ALA A 201 -10.43 0.70 -24.40
C ALA A 201 -9.94 1.62 -23.28
N LEU A 202 -10.50 1.47 -22.08
CA LEU A 202 -10.34 2.43 -20.98
C LEU A 202 -9.45 1.91 -19.87
N PHE A 203 -9.16 0.61 -19.82
CA PHE A 203 -8.41 0.00 -18.73
C PHE A 203 -7.23 -0.81 -19.24
N LEU A 204 -6.22 -0.94 -18.38
CA LEU A 204 -4.97 -1.62 -18.69
C LEU A 204 -4.59 -2.56 -17.54
N ALA A 205 -4.13 -3.77 -17.84
CA ALA A 205 -3.32 -4.55 -16.91
C ALA A 205 -1.86 -4.48 -17.34
N TYR A 206 -0.93 -4.25 -16.42
CA TYR A 206 0.49 -4.26 -16.75
C TYR A 206 1.02 -5.70 -16.82
N PRO A 207 1.75 -6.08 -17.89
CA PRO A 207 2.49 -7.34 -17.97
C PRO A 207 3.36 -7.56 -16.73
N SER A 208 3.26 -8.74 -16.13
CA SER A 208 3.96 -9.12 -14.90
C SER A 208 3.74 -8.18 -13.69
N GLY A 209 2.80 -7.23 -13.77
CA GLY A 209 2.57 -6.19 -12.76
C GLY A 209 3.68 -5.13 -12.64
N ASN A 210 4.69 -5.16 -13.50
CA ASN A 210 5.86 -4.27 -13.42
C ASN A 210 5.51 -2.86 -13.91
N CYS A 211 5.66 -1.87 -13.05
CA CYS A 211 5.38 -0.47 -13.35
C CYS A 211 6.17 0.49 -12.45
N ASP A 212 6.34 1.72 -12.91
CA ASP A 212 6.92 2.86 -12.18
C ASP A 212 6.15 4.14 -12.58
N ALA A 213 6.62 5.33 -12.17
CA ALA A 213 5.99 6.60 -12.54
C ALA A 213 5.92 6.82 -14.05
N ARG A 214 6.93 6.37 -14.78
CA ARG A 214 7.06 6.56 -16.23
C ARG A 214 6.03 5.70 -16.95
N VAL A 215 5.87 4.46 -16.52
CA VAL A 215 4.84 3.53 -17.00
C VAL A 215 3.43 4.04 -16.68
N ALA A 216 3.19 4.51 -15.46
CA ALA A 216 1.89 5.08 -15.07
C ALA A 216 1.56 6.36 -15.86
N LEU A 217 2.56 7.24 -16.08
CA LEU A 217 2.40 8.45 -16.87
C LEU A 217 2.09 8.12 -18.33
N ALA A 218 2.80 7.15 -18.93
CA ALA A 218 2.52 6.71 -20.30
C ALA A 218 1.10 6.14 -20.43
N ALA A 219 0.64 5.35 -19.45
CA ALA A 219 -0.73 4.85 -19.43
C ALA A 219 -1.76 6.01 -19.33
N GLN A 220 -1.49 7.01 -18.49
CA GLN A 220 -2.31 8.21 -18.39
C GLN A 220 -2.35 9.00 -19.70
N GLN A 221 -1.19 9.20 -20.34
CA GLN A 221 -1.06 9.96 -21.59
C GLN A 221 -1.74 9.26 -22.77
N ALA A 222 -1.69 7.93 -22.82
CA ALA A 222 -2.45 7.12 -23.77
C ALA A 222 -3.98 7.16 -23.53
N GLY A 223 -4.43 7.79 -22.42
CA GLY A 223 -5.84 8.00 -22.12
C GLY A 223 -6.52 6.80 -21.49
N TYR A 224 -5.78 5.91 -20.81
CA TYR A 224 -6.41 4.92 -19.92
C TYR A 224 -6.98 5.61 -18.68
N LEU A 225 -8.11 5.11 -18.18
CA LEU A 225 -8.76 5.58 -16.97
C LEU A 225 -8.22 4.94 -15.70
N ALA A 226 -7.69 3.74 -15.75
CA ALA A 226 -7.04 3.10 -14.62
C ALA A 226 -6.17 1.93 -15.10
N ALA A 227 -5.22 1.51 -14.26
CA ALA A 227 -4.38 0.37 -14.55
C ALA A 227 -4.19 -0.56 -13.35
N PHE A 228 -4.08 -1.85 -13.66
CA PHE A 228 -4.01 -2.95 -12.69
C PHE A 228 -2.60 -3.54 -12.63
N THR A 229 -2.16 -3.85 -11.40
CA THR A 229 -0.88 -4.48 -11.11
C THR A 229 -1.09 -5.91 -10.61
N MET A 230 -0.02 -6.54 -10.13
CA MET A 230 -0.07 -7.83 -9.40
C MET A 230 0.09 -7.63 -7.88
N ASN A 231 0.01 -6.40 -7.40
CA ASN A 231 0.14 -6.09 -5.97
C ASN A 231 -1.00 -6.72 -5.20
N ARG A 232 -0.69 -7.20 -3.99
CA ARG A 232 -1.66 -7.92 -3.16
C ARG A 232 -2.51 -6.93 -2.37
N GLY A 233 -3.81 -7.17 -2.33
CA GLY A 233 -4.73 -6.40 -1.51
C GLY A 233 -6.12 -6.34 -2.13
N TRP A 234 -7.04 -5.74 -1.41
CA TRP A 234 -8.34 -5.36 -1.94
C TRP A 234 -8.20 -3.95 -2.52
N ALA A 235 -8.84 -3.68 -3.66
CA ALA A 235 -8.91 -2.33 -4.18
C ALA A 235 -9.88 -1.52 -3.31
N ALA A 236 -9.41 -0.44 -2.71
CA ALA A 236 -10.22 0.40 -1.83
C ALA A 236 -9.88 1.87 -2.04
N SER A 237 -10.87 2.75 -1.85
CA SER A 237 -10.65 4.19 -1.88
C SER A 237 -10.00 4.69 -0.58
N PRO A 238 -9.01 5.60 -0.65
CA PRO A 238 -8.41 6.16 -1.87
C PRO A 238 -7.61 5.11 -2.65
N ALA A 239 -7.92 4.91 -3.93
CA ALA A 239 -7.26 3.89 -4.76
C ALA A 239 -6.22 4.54 -5.67
N PRO A 240 -4.95 4.13 -5.63
CA PRO A 240 -3.95 4.48 -6.64
C PRO A 240 -4.43 4.09 -8.04
N ARG A 241 -4.86 5.09 -8.81
CA ARG A 241 -5.61 4.93 -10.07
C ARG A 241 -4.89 4.04 -11.08
N TYR A 242 -3.57 4.14 -11.15
CA TYR A 242 -2.73 3.37 -12.06
C TYR A 242 -1.95 2.27 -11.34
N PHE A 243 -2.34 1.89 -10.12
CA PHE A 243 -1.68 0.84 -9.36
C PHE A 243 -2.69 -0.04 -8.61
N LEU A 244 -3.80 -0.36 -9.28
CA LEU A 244 -4.90 -1.11 -8.66
C LEU A 244 -4.46 -2.56 -8.35
N PRO A 245 -4.64 -3.04 -7.11
CA PRO A 245 -4.17 -4.36 -6.70
C PRO A 245 -5.06 -5.46 -7.25
N ARG A 246 -4.47 -6.66 -7.43
CA ARG A 246 -5.17 -7.88 -7.81
C ARG A 246 -4.70 -9.07 -6.98
N LEU A 247 -5.62 -9.97 -6.70
CA LEU A 247 -5.38 -11.21 -5.97
C LEU A 247 -5.25 -12.37 -6.96
N THR A 248 -4.37 -13.31 -6.63
CA THR A 248 -4.30 -14.57 -7.40
C THR A 248 -5.51 -15.45 -7.09
N PRO A 249 -5.88 -16.40 -7.96
CA PRO A 249 -7.06 -17.25 -7.75
C PRO A 249 -6.99 -18.11 -6.48
N LYS A 250 -5.79 -18.32 -5.93
CA LYS A 250 -5.56 -19.03 -4.66
C LYS A 250 -6.12 -18.28 -3.45
N ARG A 251 -6.41 -16.99 -3.58
CA ARG A 251 -6.89 -16.11 -2.49
C ARG A 251 -8.41 -16.04 -2.40
N ILE A 252 -9.14 -16.75 -3.26
CA ILE A 252 -10.61 -16.77 -3.20
C ILE A 252 -11.12 -17.33 -1.87
N GLU A 253 -10.44 -18.32 -1.30
CA GLU A 253 -10.81 -18.86 0.02
C GLU A 253 -10.75 -17.79 1.11
N ASP A 254 -9.78 -16.87 1.05
CA ASP A 254 -9.69 -15.73 1.98
C ASP A 254 -10.86 -14.75 1.76
N VAL A 255 -11.23 -14.49 0.50
CA VAL A 255 -12.39 -13.65 0.17
C VAL A 255 -13.69 -14.26 0.71
N LEU A 256 -13.86 -15.57 0.54
CA LEU A 256 -15.02 -16.29 1.06
C LEU A 256 -15.06 -16.30 2.59
N ALA A 257 -13.91 -16.47 3.25
CA ALA A 257 -13.81 -16.41 4.71
C ALA A 257 -14.24 -15.03 5.23
N VAL A 258 -13.86 -13.96 4.54
CA VAL A 258 -14.31 -12.59 4.85
C VAL A 258 -15.83 -12.48 4.75
N TRP A 259 -16.42 -12.89 3.63
CA TRP A 259 -17.88 -12.76 3.42
C TRP A 259 -18.72 -13.64 4.37
N ARG A 260 -18.14 -14.74 4.85
CA ARG A 260 -18.77 -15.59 5.88
C ARG A 260 -18.60 -15.04 7.30
N GLY A 261 -17.94 -13.89 7.49
CA GLY A 261 -17.63 -13.32 8.80
C GLY A 261 -16.61 -14.13 9.61
N GLN A 262 -15.87 -15.02 8.95
CA GLN A 262 -14.82 -15.85 9.57
C GLN A 262 -13.49 -15.09 9.65
N GLN A 263 -13.32 -14.07 8.81
CA GLN A 263 -12.19 -13.15 8.79
C GLN A 263 -12.70 -11.72 8.56
N ALA A 264 -11.95 -10.72 9.01
CA ALA A 264 -12.19 -9.34 8.59
C ALA A 264 -11.41 -9.05 7.30
N ILE A 265 -11.84 -8.06 6.52
CA ILE A 265 -10.94 -7.44 5.53
C ILE A 265 -9.88 -6.73 6.35
N ALA A 266 -8.76 -7.40 6.54
CA ALA A 266 -7.68 -6.85 7.30
C ALA A 266 -6.88 -5.87 6.45
N PRO A 267 -6.50 -4.73 7.03
CA PRO A 267 -5.49 -3.83 6.50
C PRO A 267 -4.23 -4.60 6.07
N PRO A 268 -3.45 -4.04 5.13
CA PRO A 268 -3.44 -2.61 4.83
C PRO A 268 -4.43 -2.21 3.74
N LEU A 269 -5.32 -1.28 4.08
CA LEU A 269 -6.09 -0.51 3.10
C LEU A 269 -5.52 0.90 3.08
N PRO A 270 -5.46 1.55 1.91
CA PRO A 270 -5.00 2.92 1.83
C PRO A 270 -5.95 3.85 2.59
N ARG A 271 -5.43 4.96 3.13
CA ARG A 271 -6.22 5.98 3.83
C ARG A 271 -5.70 7.37 3.53
N LEU A 272 -6.58 8.26 3.10
CA LEU A 272 -6.32 9.70 2.92
C LEU A 272 -7.04 10.46 4.03
N MET A 273 -6.30 11.32 4.72
CA MET A 273 -6.78 12.09 5.84
C MET A 273 -6.43 13.56 5.65
N THR A 274 -7.38 14.46 5.93
CA THR A 274 -7.12 15.89 6.05
C THR A 274 -6.54 16.19 7.42
N ILE A 275 -5.46 16.96 7.45
CA ILE A 275 -4.73 17.35 8.65
C ILE A 275 -5.21 18.71 9.14
N ARG A 276 -5.39 18.81 10.45
CA ARG A 276 -5.78 20.07 11.12
C ARG A 276 -4.57 20.71 11.79
N ALA A 277 -4.27 21.94 11.36
CA ALA A 277 -3.30 22.77 12.05
C ALA A 277 -3.79 23.12 13.47
N SER A 278 -2.88 23.06 14.42
CA SER A 278 -3.13 23.43 15.83
C SER A 278 -1.81 23.67 16.55
N PRO A 279 -1.80 24.40 17.68
CA PRO A 279 -0.65 24.44 18.57
C PRO A 279 -0.26 23.03 19.03
N LEU A 280 1.02 22.87 19.34
CA LEU A 280 1.56 21.62 19.87
C LEU A 280 1.14 21.43 21.32
N GLU A 281 0.63 20.24 21.60
CA GLU A 281 0.24 19.76 22.91
C GLU A 281 0.97 18.46 23.22
N ARG A 282 1.18 18.18 24.51
CA ARG A 282 1.78 16.94 24.98
C ARG A 282 1.02 16.38 26.16
N GLY A 283 1.16 15.09 26.39
CA GLY A 283 0.62 14.44 27.56
C GLY A 283 1.16 13.04 27.76
N THR A 284 0.67 12.40 28.81
CA THR A 284 0.92 10.99 29.10
C THR A 284 -0.41 10.31 29.28
N PHE A 285 -0.70 9.30 28.46
CA PHE A 285 -1.86 8.45 28.68
C PHE A 285 -1.55 7.43 29.76
N THR A 286 -2.41 7.35 30.78
CA THR A 286 -2.29 6.42 31.92
C THR A 286 -3.52 5.53 32.08
N GLY A 287 -4.44 5.53 31.11
CA GLY A 287 -5.68 4.72 31.13
C GLY A 287 -5.47 3.23 30.80
N GLY A 288 -4.25 2.70 30.95
CA GLY A 288 -3.90 1.33 30.63
C GLY A 288 -2.71 0.84 31.48
N THR A 289 -2.26 -0.38 31.22
CA THR A 289 -1.21 -1.05 32.01
C THR A 289 0.14 -0.33 31.93
N TYR A 290 0.42 0.34 30.80
CA TYR A 290 1.69 1.04 30.56
C TYR A 290 1.42 2.48 30.11
N PRO A 291 2.17 3.46 30.63
CA PRO A 291 2.06 4.85 30.20
C PRO A 291 2.58 5.03 28.76
N VAL A 292 1.89 5.89 28.01
CA VAL A 292 2.31 6.30 26.66
C VAL A 292 2.46 7.82 26.65
N ASP A 293 3.68 8.31 26.46
CA ASP A 293 3.92 9.74 26.23
C ASP A 293 3.63 10.08 24.78
N TRP A 294 3.00 11.22 24.58
CA TRP A 294 2.59 11.67 23.26
C TRP A 294 2.70 13.18 23.09
N ILE A 295 2.85 13.59 21.85
CA ILE A 295 2.89 14.97 21.39
C ILE A 295 2.02 15.05 20.13
N ALA A 296 1.11 16.01 20.05
CA ALA A 296 0.19 16.16 18.92
C ALA A 296 0.03 17.63 18.49
N GLY A 297 -0.33 17.85 17.23
CA GLY A 297 -0.47 19.18 16.63
C GLY A 297 0.71 19.59 15.77
N GLY A 298 0.79 20.87 15.44
CA GLY A 298 1.82 21.41 14.53
C GLY A 298 1.76 20.83 13.12
N SER A 299 2.91 20.90 12.44
CA SER A 299 3.15 20.33 11.12
C SER A 299 4.25 19.28 11.21
N LEU A 300 4.02 18.11 10.61
CA LEU A 300 5.01 17.04 10.53
C LEU A 300 5.99 17.28 9.38
N THR A 301 7.27 17.06 9.63
CA THR A 301 8.34 17.01 8.62
C THR A 301 9.34 15.91 8.99
N THR A 302 10.15 15.46 8.04
CA THR A 302 11.28 14.57 8.27
C THR A 302 12.59 15.16 7.77
N GLU A 303 13.69 14.64 8.31
CA GLU A 303 15.04 14.89 7.81
C GLU A 303 15.81 13.58 7.77
N THR A 304 16.51 13.36 6.66
CA THR A 304 17.43 12.23 6.48
C THR A 304 18.84 12.74 6.26
N LEU A 305 19.77 12.24 7.06
CA LEU A 305 21.19 12.58 7.04
C LEU A 305 22.01 11.49 6.36
N ASP A 306 23.14 11.87 5.77
CA ASP A 306 24.18 10.95 5.26
C ASP A 306 25.09 10.40 6.38
N HIS A 307 24.90 10.90 7.60
CA HIS A 307 25.55 10.49 8.83
C HIS A 307 24.49 10.21 9.90
N ARG A 308 24.90 10.04 11.16
CA ARG A 308 23.98 9.83 12.28
C ARG A 308 24.16 10.91 13.32
N ASP A 309 23.05 11.44 13.79
CA ASP A 309 23.03 12.43 14.86
C ASP A 309 21.99 12.06 15.93
N THR A 310 22.06 12.68 17.11
CA THR A 310 21.02 12.49 18.13
C THR A 310 19.74 13.20 17.70
N VAL A 311 18.59 12.64 18.05
CA VAL A 311 17.28 13.24 17.71
C VAL A 311 17.14 14.65 18.29
N GLY A 312 17.76 14.91 19.46
CA GLY A 312 17.77 16.23 20.08
C GLY A 312 18.58 17.26 19.27
N ASP A 313 19.76 16.87 18.78
CA ASP A 313 20.60 17.76 17.97
C ASP A 313 19.94 18.05 16.61
N MET A 314 19.35 17.04 15.98
CA MET A 314 18.56 17.23 14.74
C MET A 314 17.37 18.17 14.98
N ALA A 315 16.66 18.03 16.11
CA ALA A 315 15.53 18.90 16.43
C ALA A 315 15.95 20.37 16.56
N GLN A 316 17.13 20.64 17.14
CA GLN A 316 17.68 21.99 17.25
C GLN A 316 18.06 22.55 15.88
N GLN A 317 18.67 21.73 15.01
CA GLN A 317 19.05 22.13 13.65
C GLN A 317 17.82 22.51 12.79
N VAL A 318 16.74 21.72 12.89
CA VAL A 318 15.47 21.98 12.19
C VAL A 318 14.66 23.09 12.85
N GLY A 319 14.93 23.43 14.11
CA GLY A 319 14.11 24.37 14.90
C GLY A 319 12.76 23.78 15.31
N ALA A 320 12.69 22.47 15.49
CA ALA A 320 11.49 21.75 15.88
C ALA A 320 11.27 21.79 17.41
N ILE A 321 10.01 21.87 17.83
CA ILE A 321 9.65 21.78 19.25
C ILE A 321 9.65 20.33 19.70
N ALA A 322 9.23 19.41 18.84
CA ALA A 322 9.19 17.99 19.14
C ALA A 322 9.85 17.17 18.06
N ALA A 323 10.47 16.07 18.49
CA ALA A 323 11.12 15.15 17.58
C ALA A 323 11.00 13.72 18.08
N LEU A 324 10.93 12.78 17.14
CA LEU A 324 10.95 11.35 17.40
C LEU A 324 11.90 10.73 16.39
N ASN A 325 12.68 9.74 16.81
CA ASN A 325 13.49 8.98 15.87
C ASN A 325 12.61 8.41 14.74
N GLY A 326 13.15 8.37 13.54
CA GLY A 326 12.46 7.82 12.38
C GLY A 326 12.61 6.33 12.25
N THR A 327 12.12 5.81 11.13
CA THR A 327 12.15 4.38 10.82
C THR A 327 13.54 3.91 10.43
N PHE A 328 14.15 3.04 11.24
CA PHE A 328 15.49 2.52 11.00
C PHE A 328 15.55 1.02 11.31
N PHE A 329 15.38 0.17 10.29
CA PHE A 329 15.35 -1.27 10.51
C PHE A 329 16.75 -1.86 10.64
N ALA A 330 16.90 -2.67 11.68
CA ALA A 330 17.95 -3.65 11.82
C ALA A 330 17.42 -5.05 11.44
N ASP A 331 16.85 -5.23 10.23
CA ASP A 331 16.59 -6.59 9.74
C ASP A 331 17.95 -7.18 9.32
N ALA A 332 18.45 -8.15 10.10
CA ALA A 332 19.73 -8.80 9.84
C ALA A 332 19.83 -9.49 8.46
N ARG A 333 18.71 -9.66 7.76
CA ARG A 333 18.64 -10.21 6.40
C ARG A 333 18.68 -9.11 5.34
N ILE A 334 18.27 -7.88 5.67
CA ILE A 334 18.42 -6.72 4.79
C ILE A 334 19.83 -6.18 4.99
N ALA A 335 20.64 -6.23 3.94
CA ALA A 335 22.03 -5.80 4.00
C ALA A 335 22.13 -4.27 3.96
N SER A 336 21.40 -3.54 4.80
CA SER A 336 21.68 -2.13 5.11
C SER A 336 22.88 -2.02 6.06
N ASN A 337 23.97 -2.74 5.73
CA ASN A 337 25.21 -2.77 6.51
C ASN A 337 25.93 -1.42 6.54
N ALA A 338 25.43 -0.40 5.83
CA ALA A 338 25.92 0.98 5.85
C ALA A 338 25.09 1.93 6.73
N GLY A 339 24.02 1.45 7.38
CA GLY A 339 23.27 2.27 8.32
C GLY A 339 22.40 3.37 7.71
N GLY A 340 21.93 3.19 6.47
CA GLY A 340 20.96 4.05 5.79
C GLY A 340 19.49 3.63 6.00
N MET A 341 18.57 4.46 5.49
CA MET A 341 17.12 4.23 5.51
C MET A 341 16.73 3.00 4.69
N ILE A 342 15.62 2.35 5.07
CA ILE A 342 15.02 1.25 4.29
C ILE A 342 13.71 1.72 3.69
N GLY A 343 13.54 1.45 2.38
CA GLY A 343 12.39 1.93 1.61
C GLY A 343 12.58 3.38 1.14
N PRO A 344 11.61 3.91 0.40
CA PRO A 344 11.72 5.27 -0.09
C PRO A 344 11.62 6.28 1.06
N CYS A 345 12.36 7.37 0.94
CA CYS A 345 12.28 8.50 1.85
C CYS A 345 12.32 9.81 1.07
N LEU A 346 11.41 10.72 1.41
CA LEU A 346 11.41 12.10 0.95
C LEU A 346 11.43 12.99 2.19
N SER A 347 12.30 13.97 2.23
CA SER A 347 12.37 14.93 3.34
C SER A 347 12.26 16.35 2.81
N SER A 348 11.38 17.14 3.39
CA SER A 348 11.20 18.55 3.01
C SER A 348 12.26 19.47 3.59
N VAL A 349 12.97 19.06 4.64
CA VAL A 349 14.06 19.83 5.25
C VAL A 349 15.23 20.02 4.29
N ASN A 350 15.63 18.96 3.60
CA ASN A 350 16.75 18.98 2.64
C ASN A 350 16.33 18.76 1.18
N GLY A 351 15.04 18.57 0.92
CA GLY A 351 14.48 18.32 -0.42
C GLY A 351 14.96 17.02 -1.09
N THR A 352 15.56 16.10 -0.33
CA THR A 352 16.20 14.89 -0.89
C THR A 352 15.22 13.73 -0.93
N TYR A 353 15.11 13.12 -2.12
CA TYR A 353 14.46 11.82 -2.31
C TYR A 353 15.50 10.70 -2.36
N GLN A 354 15.27 9.66 -1.57
CA GLN A 354 16.01 8.40 -1.58
C GLN A 354 15.05 7.29 -2.05
N PRO A 355 15.30 6.62 -3.19
CA PRO A 355 14.48 5.49 -3.62
C PRO A 355 14.69 4.26 -2.73
N SER A 356 13.80 3.29 -2.83
CA SER A 356 14.05 1.96 -2.27
C SER A 356 15.17 1.22 -3.00
N ASP A 357 15.87 0.33 -2.29
CA ASP A 357 16.70 -0.69 -2.93
C ASP A 357 15.79 -1.80 -3.47
N PRO A 358 15.79 -2.09 -4.78
CA PRO A 358 14.94 -3.15 -5.36
C PRO A 358 15.17 -4.54 -4.77
N SER A 359 16.35 -4.81 -4.21
CA SER A 359 16.65 -6.07 -3.54
C SER A 359 15.94 -6.22 -2.18
N ASP A 360 15.44 -5.13 -1.62
CA ASP A 360 14.68 -5.09 -0.38
C ASP A 360 13.16 -5.14 -0.63
N ASP A 361 12.67 -4.66 -1.78
CA ASP A 361 11.25 -4.56 -2.11
C ASP A 361 10.39 -5.78 -1.72
N PRO A 362 10.79 -7.05 -2.00
CA PRO A 362 9.99 -8.22 -1.62
C PRO A 362 9.71 -8.34 -0.12
N ARG A 363 10.55 -7.71 0.72
CA ARG A 363 10.42 -7.68 2.19
C ARG A 363 9.70 -6.43 2.69
N LEU A 364 9.54 -5.43 1.83
CA LEU A 364 8.86 -4.18 2.15
C LEU A 364 7.38 -4.21 1.75
N GLU A 365 7.02 -5.08 0.81
CA GLU A 365 5.67 -5.22 0.27
C GLU A 365 4.58 -5.22 1.36
N GLY A 366 3.59 -4.33 1.18
CA GLY A 366 2.45 -4.13 2.06
C GLY A 366 2.71 -3.35 3.35
N ARG A 367 3.96 -2.99 3.67
CA ARG A 367 4.24 -2.11 4.83
C ARG A 367 3.67 -0.70 4.62
N PRO A 368 3.43 0.09 5.69
CA PRO A 368 2.83 1.41 5.52
C PRO A 368 3.83 2.37 4.88
N LEU A 369 3.58 2.77 3.65
CA LEU A 369 4.23 3.92 3.04
C LEU A 369 3.41 5.16 3.39
N ILE A 370 4.00 6.05 4.17
CA ILE A 370 3.34 7.25 4.66
C ILE A 370 3.84 8.43 3.83
N LEU A 371 2.91 9.13 3.19
CA LEU A 371 3.11 10.37 2.46
C LEU A 371 2.38 11.47 3.20
N PHE A 372 3.02 12.62 3.35
CA PHE A 372 2.38 13.75 4.01
C PHE A 372 2.71 15.07 3.36
N SER A 373 1.76 15.98 3.55
CA SER A 373 1.85 17.40 3.25
C SER A 373 1.36 18.16 4.48
N PRO A 374 1.47 19.51 4.51
CA PRO A 374 0.92 20.31 5.59
C PRO A 374 -0.59 20.13 5.82
N THR A 375 -1.33 19.60 4.84
CA THR A 375 -2.79 19.52 4.87
C THR A 375 -3.34 18.10 4.68
N HIS A 376 -2.52 17.14 4.25
CA HIS A 376 -2.95 15.78 3.97
C HIS A 376 -1.94 14.74 4.45
N CYS A 377 -2.46 13.62 4.93
CA CYS A 377 -1.69 12.39 5.11
C CYS A 377 -2.32 11.29 4.28
N LEU A 378 -1.54 10.73 3.36
CA LEU A 378 -1.90 9.53 2.62
C LEU A 378 -1.02 8.39 3.13
N VAL A 379 -1.63 7.32 3.59
CA VAL A 379 -0.94 6.04 3.79
C VAL A 379 -1.40 5.06 2.74
N VAL A 380 -0.46 4.35 2.12
CA VAL A 380 -0.74 3.25 1.20
C VAL A 380 0.06 2.00 1.59
N PRO A 381 -0.45 0.80 1.29
CA PRO A 381 0.37 -0.41 1.33
C PRO A 381 1.53 -0.24 0.34
N TYR A 382 2.77 -0.43 0.80
CA TYR A 382 3.94 -0.31 -0.04
C TYR A 382 3.90 -1.36 -1.16
N ALA A 383 4.26 -0.91 -2.35
CA ALA A 383 4.58 -1.76 -3.49
C ALA A 383 5.86 -1.23 -4.13
N ALA A 384 6.67 -2.10 -4.72
CA ALA A 384 7.95 -1.74 -5.34
C ALA A 384 7.88 -0.50 -6.25
N CYS A 385 6.82 -0.40 -7.06
CA CYS A 385 6.56 0.74 -7.93
C CYS A 385 6.51 2.09 -7.18
N PHE A 386 6.00 2.13 -5.94
CA PHE A 386 5.92 3.34 -5.12
C PHE A 386 7.28 3.79 -4.57
N GLY A 387 8.26 2.89 -4.48
CA GLY A 387 9.62 3.21 -4.01
C GLY A 387 10.58 3.68 -5.11
N SER A 388 10.16 3.59 -6.38
CA SER A 388 11.04 3.81 -7.53
C SER A 388 11.47 5.27 -7.73
N SER A 389 10.57 6.24 -7.50
CA SER A 389 10.86 7.66 -7.75
C SER A 389 9.92 8.61 -7.00
N GLN A 390 10.39 9.83 -6.74
CA GLN A 390 9.59 10.92 -6.17
C GLN A 390 8.35 11.23 -7.02
N ALA A 391 8.43 11.09 -8.34
CA ALA A 391 7.31 11.33 -9.25
C ALA A 391 6.11 10.40 -8.98
N VAL A 392 6.34 9.15 -8.54
CA VAL A 392 5.25 8.25 -8.15
C VAL A 392 4.55 8.78 -6.90
N LEU A 393 5.32 9.26 -5.93
CA LEU A 393 4.75 9.84 -4.71
C LEU A 393 3.89 11.07 -5.03
N GLN A 394 4.33 11.90 -5.97
CA GLN A 394 3.56 13.05 -6.45
C GLN A 394 2.30 12.66 -7.25
N GLN A 395 2.30 11.52 -7.94
CA GLN A 395 1.08 11.00 -8.55
C GLN A 395 0.07 10.55 -7.49
N LEU A 396 0.55 9.96 -6.38
CA LEU A 396 -0.29 9.54 -5.26
C LEU A 396 -0.80 10.72 -4.44
N LEU A 397 0.08 11.67 -4.10
CA LEU A 397 -0.24 12.86 -3.33
C LEU A 397 0.48 14.07 -3.97
N PRO A 398 -0.22 14.86 -4.80
CA PRO A 398 0.40 15.94 -5.59
C PRO A 398 1.17 16.99 -4.79
N ASP A 399 0.75 17.26 -3.55
CA ASP A 399 1.37 18.21 -2.63
C ASP A 399 2.30 17.53 -1.61
N VAL A 400 2.73 16.28 -1.84
CA VAL A 400 3.63 15.56 -0.95
C VAL A 400 4.92 16.33 -0.72
N THR A 401 5.25 16.58 0.55
CA THR A 401 6.49 17.24 0.97
C THR A 401 7.47 16.23 1.55
N ASP A 402 6.96 15.17 2.16
CA ASP A 402 7.74 14.19 2.89
C ASP A 402 7.10 12.80 2.76
N ALA A 403 7.93 11.78 2.84
CA ALA A 403 7.50 10.39 2.82
C ALA A 403 8.52 9.49 3.51
N PHE A 404 8.05 8.41 4.11
CA PHE A 404 8.92 7.34 4.59
C PHE A 404 8.14 6.03 4.73
N LEU A 405 8.87 4.92 4.74
CA LEU A 405 8.30 3.60 5.03
C LEU A 405 8.30 3.32 6.55
N ALA A 406 7.10 3.10 7.10
CA ALA A 406 6.92 2.71 8.49
C ALA A 406 7.15 1.21 8.73
N GLY A 407 7.42 0.85 9.99
CA GLY A 407 7.74 -0.50 10.44
C GLY A 407 6.60 -1.48 10.44
N GLY A 408 5.37 -0.99 10.51
CA GLY A 408 4.21 -1.85 10.60
C GLY A 408 2.93 -1.06 10.81
N TRP A 409 1.83 -1.67 10.45
CA TRP A 409 0.51 -1.16 10.75
C TRP A 409 0.13 -1.57 12.17
N ILE A 410 -0.44 -0.68 12.98
CA ILE A 410 -0.81 -1.00 14.37
C ILE A 410 -2.23 -0.56 14.74
N VAL A 411 -2.68 0.61 14.30
CA VAL A 411 -4.07 1.07 14.46
C VAL A 411 -4.59 1.58 13.14
N HIS A 412 -5.79 1.14 12.76
CA HIS A 412 -6.47 1.55 11.53
C HIS A 412 -7.95 1.81 11.80
N TYR A 413 -8.49 2.94 11.33
CA TYR A 413 -9.85 3.41 11.64
C TYR A 413 -10.21 3.36 13.14
N GLY A 414 -9.26 3.72 13.99
CA GLY A 414 -9.45 3.71 15.45
C GLY A 414 -9.46 2.33 16.10
N LYS A 415 -9.12 1.27 15.35
CA LYS A 415 -9.08 -0.12 15.84
C LYS A 415 -7.68 -0.67 15.84
N ALA A 416 -7.30 -1.33 16.93
CA ALA A 416 -6.08 -2.11 16.97
C ALA A 416 -6.16 -3.23 15.92
N LEU A 417 -5.08 -3.43 15.18
CA LEU A 417 -5.03 -4.54 14.24
C LEU A 417 -4.92 -5.89 14.96
N PRO A 418 -5.54 -6.95 14.41
CA PRO A 418 -5.33 -8.30 14.92
C PRO A 418 -3.84 -8.70 14.86
N PRO A 419 -3.32 -9.48 15.83
CA PRO A 419 -1.90 -9.84 15.88
C PRO A 419 -1.37 -10.56 14.63
N GLU A 420 -2.19 -11.40 14.00
CA GLU A 420 -1.86 -12.08 12.75
C GLU A 420 -1.64 -11.13 11.58
N GLU A 421 -2.37 -10.03 11.53
CA GLU A 421 -2.26 -9.03 10.46
C GLU A 421 -1.11 -8.07 10.73
N MET A 422 -0.88 -7.68 11.99
CA MET A 422 0.36 -6.98 12.35
C MET A 422 1.58 -7.80 11.92
N ARG A 423 1.63 -9.11 12.25
CA ARG A 423 2.74 -10.01 11.86
C ARG A 423 2.94 -10.12 10.36
N ARG A 424 1.87 -10.00 9.58
CA ARG A 424 1.91 -10.12 8.13
C ARG A 424 2.52 -8.89 7.45
N TRP A 425 2.33 -7.71 8.02
CA TRP A 425 2.62 -6.43 7.37
C TRP A 425 3.61 -5.55 8.14
N SER A 426 4.42 -6.15 9.02
CA SER A 426 5.41 -5.43 9.83
C SER A 426 6.77 -6.12 9.87
N SER A 427 7.74 -5.46 10.49
CA SER A 427 9.06 -6.02 10.78
C SER A 427 9.01 -7.27 11.67
N SER A 428 10.08 -8.07 11.60
CA SER A 428 10.16 -9.40 12.22
C SER A 428 10.22 -9.42 13.75
N ASP A 429 10.29 -8.26 14.41
CA ASP A 429 10.52 -8.09 15.85
C ASP A 429 9.30 -7.61 16.64
N LEU A 430 8.08 -7.64 16.07
CA LEU A 430 6.86 -7.10 16.68
C LEU A 430 6.57 -7.56 18.12
N ASN A 431 6.91 -8.83 18.41
CA ASN A 431 6.63 -9.47 19.69
C ASN A 431 7.75 -9.23 20.72
N ASP A 432 8.90 -8.70 20.32
CA ASP A 432 9.97 -8.38 21.25
C ASP A 432 9.50 -7.23 22.17
N PRO A 433 9.65 -7.35 23.50
CA PRO A 433 9.42 -6.21 24.38
C PRO A 433 10.46 -5.13 24.11
N ARG A 434 10.03 -3.93 23.69
CA ARG A 434 10.89 -2.76 23.42
C ARG A 434 10.17 -1.46 23.78
N HIS A 435 10.92 -0.38 23.97
CA HIS A 435 10.34 0.97 24.02
C HIS A 435 9.76 1.29 22.65
N ARG A 436 8.44 1.20 22.47
CA ARG A 436 7.82 1.32 21.16
C ARG A 436 7.52 2.77 20.83
N ALA A 437 7.90 3.19 19.63
CA ALA A 437 7.61 4.49 19.06
C ALA A 437 6.61 4.37 17.91
N PHE A 438 5.73 5.35 17.80
CA PHE A 438 4.75 5.43 16.71
C PHE A 438 4.60 6.86 16.22
N VAL A 439 4.19 6.94 14.95
CA VAL A 439 3.57 8.13 14.37
C VAL A 439 2.09 7.79 14.13
N GLY A 440 1.21 8.77 14.24
CA GLY A 440 -0.21 8.55 14.03
C GLY A 440 -1.00 9.83 13.79
N ILE A 441 -2.31 9.64 13.66
CA ILE A 441 -3.31 10.69 13.56
C ILE A 441 -4.30 10.54 14.72
N ASP A 442 -4.51 11.61 15.49
CA ASP A 442 -5.43 11.59 16.62
C ASP A 442 -6.90 11.79 16.20
N ALA A 443 -7.83 11.74 17.16
CA ALA A 443 -9.26 11.94 16.93
C ALA A 443 -9.63 13.34 16.40
N GLN A 444 -8.74 14.32 16.56
CA GLN A 444 -8.92 15.68 16.06
C GLN A 444 -8.34 15.85 14.64
N GLY A 445 -7.73 14.81 14.05
CA GLY A 445 -7.10 14.88 12.73
C GLY A 445 -5.76 15.61 12.76
N ARG A 446 -5.03 15.54 13.88
CA ARG A 446 -3.69 16.12 14.03
C ARG A 446 -2.63 15.03 13.94
N TYR A 447 -1.45 15.38 13.45
CA TYR A 447 -0.28 14.51 13.60
C TYR A 447 0.04 14.28 15.07
N MET A 448 0.50 13.07 15.36
CA MET A 448 0.85 12.61 16.69
C MET A 448 2.14 11.79 16.64
N LEU A 449 3.08 12.14 17.51
CA LEU A 449 4.27 11.34 17.81
C LEU A 449 4.12 10.79 19.23
N GLY A 450 4.50 9.55 19.45
CA GLY A 450 4.48 8.98 20.79
C GLY A 450 5.39 7.81 21.00
N ALA A 451 5.66 7.53 22.27
CA ALA A 451 6.55 6.45 22.67
C ALA A 451 6.20 5.89 24.06
N THR A 452 6.58 4.64 24.32
CA THR A 452 6.40 3.99 25.62
C THR A 452 7.66 4.08 26.47
N ARG A 453 7.49 4.38 27.76
CA ARG A 453 8.59 4.33 28.75
C ARG A 453 8.98 2.92 29.10
N ASP A 454 8.05 1.99 29.05
CA ASP A 454 8.28 0.58 29.32
C ASP A 454 8.55 -0.18 28.02
N SER A 455 9.29 -1.28 28.16
CA SER A 455 9.48 -2.23 27.07
C SER A 455 8.25 -3.11 26.92
N ILE A 456 7.50 -2.92 25.83
CA ILE A 456 6.25 -3.63 25.54
C ILE A 456 6.25 -4.22 24.13
N SER A 457 5.35 -5.19 23.88
CA SER A 457 5.09 -5.67 22.53
C SER A 457 4.27 -4.67 21.73
N THR A 458 4.32 -4.79 20.41
CA THR A 458 3.52 -3.93 19.51
C THR A 458 2.02 -4.17 19.67
N GLU A 459 1.62 -5.40 20.01
CA GLU A 459 0.24 -5.76 20.30
C GLU A 459 -0.30 -5.05 21.55
N VAL A 460 0.53 -4.92 22.60
CA VAL A 460 0.13 -4.14 23.78
C VAL A 460 0.00 -2.66 23.41
N LEU A 461 0.94 -2.12 22.60
CA LEU A 461 0.87 -0.74 22.13
C LEU A 461 -0.43 -0.48 21.33
N SER A 462 -0.79 -1.35 20.38
CA SER A 462 -1.97 -1.13 19.53
C SER A 462 -3.26 -1.02 20.34
N HIS A 463 -3.44 -1.86 21.36
CA HIS A 463 -4.59 -1.78 22.26
C HIS A 463 -4.59 -0.54 23.16
N LEU A 464 -3.42 -0.05 23.59
CA LEU A 464 -3.32 1.22 24.32
C LEU A 464 -3.75 2.38 23.41
N LEU A 465 -3.29 2.40 22.16
CA LEU A 465 -3.64 3.45 21.19
C LEU A 465 -5.12 3.44 20.80
N GLU A 466 -5.75 2.27 20.67
CA GLU A 466 -7.21 2.17 20.51
C GLU A 466 -7.95 2.79 21.71
N LYS A 467 -7.52 2.49 22.95
CA LYS A 467 -8.10 3.10 24.16
C LYS A 467 -7.88 4.61 24.24
N MET A 468 -6.76 5.10 23.71
CA MET A 468 -6.46 6.53 23.60
C MET A 468 -7.34 7.25 22.56
N GLY A 469 -8.08 6.50 21.72
CA GLY A 469 -8.89 7.06 20.65
C GLY A 469 -8.10 7.51 19.42
N VAL A 470 -6.84 7.03 19.28
CA VAL A 470 -5.99 7.30 18.11
C VAL A 470 -6.64 6.72 16.86
N GLN A 471 -6.70 7.47 15.77
CA GLN A 471 -7.44 7.10 14.55
C GLN A 471 -6.60 6.28 13.59
N GLU A 472 -5.33 6.63 13.43
CA GLU A 472 -4.33 5.82 12.73
C GLU A 472 -3.05 5.82 13.54
N ALA A 473 -2.33 4.71 13.53
CA ALA A 473 -0.97 4.69 13.99
C ALA A 473 -0.15 3.64 13.26
N TRP A 474 1.12 3.98 13.07
CA TRP A 474 2.10 3.15 12.39
C TRP A 474 3.37 3.07 13.23
N LEU A 475 3.91 1.86 13.33
CA LEU A 475 5.11 1.56 14.09
C LEU A 475 6.33 2.22 13.41
N LEU A 476 7.21 2.85 14.17
CA LEU A 476 8.48 3.38 13.64
C LEU A 476 9.66 2.40 13.77
N ASP A 477 9.47 1.30 14.50
CA ASP A 477 10.48 0.32 14.94
C ASP A 477 11.79 0.96 15.41
N SER A 478 11.75 1.40 16.66
CA SER A 478 12.95 1.69 17.41
C SER A 478 12.95 0.88 18.68
N GLY A 479 13.99 0.07 18.87
CA GLY A 479 14.33 -0.53 20.16
C GLY A 479 15.09 0.45 21.03
N PHE A 480 16.39 0.19 21.23
CA PHE A 480 17.32 1.09 21.94
C PHE A 480 17.52 2.48 21.29
N SER A 481 16.92 2.73 20.13
CA SER A 481 16.97 4.01 19.40
C SER A 481 15.79 4.93 19.69
N THR A 482 14.84 4.51 20.54
CA THR A 482 13.66 5.34 20.79
C THR A 482 14.08 6.62 21.50
N SER A 483 13.76 7.79 20.94
CA SER A 483 13.94 9.08 21.59
C SER A 483 12.80 10.01 21.24
N LEU A 484 11.92 10.29 22.21
CA LEU A 484 10.88 11.31 22.08
C LEU A 484 11.35 12.58 22.78
N ILE A 485 11.46 13.67 22.03
CA ILE A 485 12.01 14.95 22.47
C ILE A 485 10.90 16.01 22.51
N TRP A 486 10.93 16.87 23.52
CA TRP A 486 10.12 18.08 23.62
C TRP A 486 10.95 19.24 24.16
N GLN A 487 11.05 20.33 23.39
CA GLN A 487 11.80 21.54 23.76
C GLN A 487 13.21 21.23 24.27
N ASN A 488 13.95 20.38 23.55
CA ASN A 488 15.30 19.90 23.91
C ASN A 488 15.38 18.97 25.13
N HIS A 489 14.25 18.53 25.69
CA HIS A 489 14.22 17.54 26.77
C HIS A 489 13.84 16.16 26.24
N VAL A 490 14.55 15.13 26.70
CA VAL A 490 14.23 13.73 26.41
C VAL A 490 13.07 13.29 27.30
N LEU A 491 11.90 13.06 26.70
CA LEU A 491 10.72 12.53 27.40
C LEU A 491 10.78 11.01 27.56
N VAL A 492 11.20 10.34 26.49
CA VAL A 492 11.36 8.88 26.42
C VAL A 492 12.70 8.59 25.77
N SER A 493 13.45 7.66 26.37
CA SER A 493 14.68 7.12 25.80
C SER A 493 14.61 5.60 25.81
N GLY A 494 15.10 4.97 24.74
CA GLY A 494 15.37 3.54 24.67
C GLY A 494 16.63 3.12 25.42
N HIS A 495 17.36 4.06 26.03
CA HIS A 495 18.46 3.78 26.95
C HIS A 495 17.93 3.51 28.36
N SER A 496 18.67 2.74 29.16
CA SER A 496 18.30 2.46 30.56
C SER A 496 18.43 3.67 31.49
N GLU A 497 19.05 4.76 31.02
CA GLU A 497 19.29 5.97 31.83
C GLU A 497 18.31 7.07 31.41
N PRO A 498 17.45 7.56 32.32
CA PRO A 498 16.56 8.68 32.04
C PRO A 498 17.32 9.94 31.61
N GLY A 499 16.74 10.72 30.68
CA GLY A 499 17.32 11.99 30.22
C GLY A 499 18.47 11.86 29.23
N VAL A 500 19.02 10.66 29.01
CA VAL A 500 20.10 10.42 28.04
C VAL A 500 19.48 10.11 26.67
N PRO A 501 19.82 10.85 25.60
CA PRO A 501 19.32 10.54 24.26
C PRO A 501 19.79 9.16 23.82
N SER A 502 18.96 8.47 23.05
CA SER A 502 19.31 7.17 22.49
C SER A 502 20.47 7.26 21.48
N ARG A 503 20.92 6.11 20.97
CA ARG A 503 21.94 6.07 19.92
C ARG A 503 21.56 6.97 18.71
N PRO A 504 22.55 7.63 18.08
CA PRO A 504 22.34 8.43 16.88
C PRO A 504 21.66 7.67 15.74
N VAL A 505 20.82 8.38 15.00
CA VAL A 505 20.01 7.87 13.89
C VAL A 505 20.22 8.71 12.63
N PRO A 506 20.04 8.14 11.43
CA PRO A 506 20.16 8.87 10.17
C PRO A 506 18.87 9.57 9.76
N HIS A 507 17.78 9.41 10.52
CA HIS A 507 16.46 9.94 10.17
C HIS A 507 15.61 10.19 11.41
N ALA A 508 14.88 11.30 11.41
CA ALA A 508 13.95 11.67 12.47
C ALA A 508 12.71 12.37 11.91
N LEU A 509 11.62 12.27 12.67
CA LEU A 509 10.36 12.97 12.46
C LEU A 509 10.31 14.16 13.41
N PHE A 510 9.77 15.28 12.94
CA PHE A 510 9.68 16.52 13.69
C PHE A 510 8.27 17.09 13.63
N LEU A 511 7.80 17.65 14.75
CA LEU A 511 6.65 18.53 14.75
C LEU A 511 7.11 19.98 14.93
N ILE A 512 6.81 20.80 13.92
CA ILE A 512 7.09 22.24 13.89
C ILE A 512 5.79 22.98 14.21
N GLY A 513 5.89 24.03 15.03
CA GLY A 513 4.76 24.87 15.39
C GLY A 513 5.01 25.63 16.68
N ASN A 514 3.98 26.27 17.21
CA ASN A 514 4.03 26.91 18.52
C ASN A 514 3.47 25.97 19.58
N ALA A 515 4.09 25.90 20.75
CA ALA A 515 3.51 25.20 21.90
C ALA A 515 2.27 25.94 22.40
N ALA A 516 1.27 25.20 22.88
CA ALA A 516 0.15 25.79 23.61
C ALA A 516 0.66 26.55 24.85
N PRO A 517 0.10 27.72 25.20
CA PRO A 517 0.64 28.63 26.22
C PRO A 517 0.74 28.06 27.66
N ASP A 518 0.21 26.87 27.93
CA ASP A 518 0.18 26.26 29.27
C ASP A 518 0.80 24.85 29.34
N ALA A 519 1.63 24.42 28.39
CA ALA A 519 2.34 23.15 28.53
C ALA A 519 3.36 23.25 29.68
N PRO A 520 3.19 22.52 30.80
CA PRO A 520 4.13 22.65 31.92
C PRO A 520 5.54 22.25 31.45
N PRO A 521 6.61 22.89 31.95
CA PRO A 521 7.96 22.39 31.73
C PRO A 521 8.08 20.95 32.26
N PRO A 522 8.99 20.12 31.74
CA PRO A 522 9.26 18.82 32.33
C PRO A 522 9.55 19.00 33.83
N PRO A 523 9.08 18.10 34.71
CA PRO A 523 9.50 18.15 36.10
C PRO A 523 11.04 18.07 36.14
N PRO A 524 11.72 18.93 36.92
CA PRO A 524 13.17 18.86 37.05
C PRO A 524 13.55 17.47 37.58
N ASP A 525 14.58 16.87 36.97
CA ASP A 525 15.09 15.52 37.25
C ASP A 525 14.77 15.04 38.66
N THR A 526 13.66 14.31 38.77
CA THR A 526 13.41 13.53 39.97
C THR A 526 14.07 12.20 39.70
N PRO A 527 15.13 11.81 40.44
CA PRO A 527 15.61 10.45 40.38
C PRO A 527 14.38 9.56 40.60
N LEU A 528 14.14 8.61 39.69
CA LEU A 528 13.14 7.58 39.92
C LEU A 528 13.45 7.01 41.31
N ALA A 529 12.54 7.25 42.26
CA ALA A 529 12.56 6.49 43.51
C ALA A 529 12.61 5.03 43.07
N ALA A 530 13.59 4.29 43.58
CA ALA A 530 13.64 2.85 43.44
C ALA A 530 12.33 2.31 44.03
N GLY A 531 11.33 2.13 43.16
CA GLY A 531 10.08 1.51 43.53
C GLY A 531 10.40 0.07 43.86
N GLU A 532 10.40 -0.24 45.15
CA GLU A 532 10.34 -1.61 45.65
C GLU A 532 9.11 -2.27 45.05
N GLY A 533 9.36 -3.05 44.00
CA GLY A 533 8.34 -3.68 43.18
C GLY A 533 9.00 -4.52 42.10
N ALA A 534 10.10 -5.20 42.44
CA ALA A 534 10.60 -6.31 41.65
C ALA A 534 9.58 -7.46 41.73
N ALA A 535 8.49 -7.34 40.97
CA ALA A 535 7.72 -8.51 40.59
C ALA A 535 8.60 -9.30 39.62
N THR A 536 9.26 -10.31 40.17
CA THR A 536 10.01 -11.31 39.42
C THR A 536 9.13 -11.87 38.31
N LEU A 537 9.79 -12.13 37.18
CA LEU A 537 9.30 -12.58 35.87
C LEU A 537 8.57 -13.95 35.87
N GLN A 538 7.86 -14.30 36.94
CA GLN A 538 7.29 -15.62 37.19
C GLN A 538 5.77 -15.63 37.32
N ASP A 539 5.11 -14.47 37.52
CA ASP A 539 3.65 -14.40 37.69
C ASP A 539 2.87 -13.97 36.43
N ALA A 540 3.54 -13.72 35.30
CA ALA A 540 2.90 -13.36 34.03
C ALA A 540 3.01 -14.43 32.92
N LEU A 541 3.51 -15.62 33.26
CA LEU A 541 3.68 -16.73 32.31
C LEU A 541 2.99 -18.00 32.82
N SER A 542 1.69 -18.08 32.58
CA SER A 542 0.97 -19.35 32.54
C SER A 542 0.17 -19.47 31.24
N ALA A 543 0.88 -19.51 30.11
CA ALA A 543 0.57 -20.34 28.93
C ALA A 543 1.64 -20.11 27.84
N ASP A 544 2.53 -21.10 27.75
CA ASP A 544 3.36 -21.51 26.61
C ASP A 544 4.49 -20.64 26.01
N SER A 545 5.64 -21.34 25.85
CA SER A 545 6.82 -21.08 25.00
C SER A 545 7.99 -20.22 25.52
N THR A 546 8.55 -20.55 26.68
CA THR A 546 9.91 -20.13 27.06
C THR A 546 10.97 -20.89 26.25
N ALA A 547 11.39 -20.33 25.10
CA ALA A 547 12.63 -20.76 24.41
C ALA A 547 13.39 -19.63 23.68
N GLY A 548 12.83 -18.42 23.55
CA GLY A 548 13.42 -17.35 22.73
C GLY A 548 14.49 -16.49 23.41
N ALA A 549 14.29 -16.11 24.67
CA ALA A 549 15.05 -15.00 25.28
C ALA A 549 16.54 -15.32 25.58
N ALA A 550 16.88 -16.58 25.88
CA ALA A 550 18.25 -16.96 26.27
C ALA A 550 19.22 -17.08 25.08
N ASN A 551 18.73 -17.28 23.86
CA ASN A 551 19.57 -17.49 22.68
C ASN A 551 20.06 -16.18 22.03
N TYR A 552 19.37 -15.06 22.25
CA TYR A 552 19.75 -13.76 21.69
C TYR A 552 21.02 -13.19 22.35
N TYR A 553 21.11 -13.22 23.68
CA TYR A 553 22.28 -12.72 24.43
C TYR A 553 23.58 -13.49 24.14
N ARG A 554 23.50 -14.79 23.77
CA ARG A 554 24.69 -15.58 23.42
C ARG A 554 25.24 -15.30 22.01
N ARG A 555 24.41 -14.88 21.05
CA ARG A 555 24.86 -14.64 19.67
C ARG A 555 25.58 -13.28 19.51
N HIS A 556 25.18 -12.24 20.25
CA HIS A 556 25.78 -10.91 20.06
C HIS A 556 27.07 -10.65 20.84
N ARG A 557 27.39 -11.44 21.87
CA ARG A 557 28.66 -11.29 22.61
C ARG A 557 29.90 -11.88 21.91
N ARG A 558 29.72 -12.61 20.79
CA ARG A 558 30.81 -13.25 20.03
C ARG A 558 31.34 -12.46 18.83
N ARG A 559 30.88 -11.22 18.59
CA ARG A 559 31.38 -10.38 17.47
C ARG A 559 32.18 -9.13 17.89
N HIS A 560 32.51 -9.00 19.18
CA HIS A 560 33.47 -8.00 19.68
C HIS A 560 34.61 -8.65 20.50
N ARG A 561 35.25 -9.64 19.88
CA ARG A 561 36.64 -10.03 20.15
C ARG A 561 37.32 -10.37 18.85
#